data_AF-A0A7X4CX48-F1
#
_entry.id   AF-A0A7X4CX48-F1
#
_cell.length_a   1.000
_cell.length_b   1.000
_cell.length_c   1.000
_cell.angle_alpha   90.00
_cell.angle_beta   90.00
_cell.angle_gamma   90.00
#
_symmetry.space_group_name_H-M   'P 1'
#
loop_
_entity.id
_entity.type
_entity.pdbx_description
1 polymer ?
#
loop_
_entity_poly.entity_id
_entity_poly.type
_entity_poly.pdbx_seq_one_letter_code
_entity_poly.pdbx_strand_id
1 'polypeptide(L)'
;DFRDETLITYPVDRSRLDVFTELLLPAKVEPRAVRQVELTAVILLLVASNRGVAVLPDWVLRDVKLDSDYVTRPLTEKGITRRLYAATRDKDTSQPFMAYLLRLARTEPLKPQRRSA
;
A
#
# COMPACT_ATOMS: atom_id res chain seq x y z
N ASP A 1 -11.39 12.48 -7.62
CA ASP A 1 -10.40 13.51 -7.26
C ASP A 1 -10.24 13.49 -5.73
N PHE A 2 -9.14 14.01 -5.17
CA PHE A 2 -8.86 14.02 -3.72
C PHE A 2 -9.12 15.37 -3.04
N ARG A 3 -9.34 16.47 -3.79
CA ARG A 3 -9.47 17.83 -3.22
C ARG A 3 -10.51 17.96 -2.11
N ASP A 4 -11.63 17.25 -2.24
CA ASP A 4 -12.72 17.31 -1.26
C ASP A 4 -12.66 16.19 -0.21
N GLU A 5 -11.65 15.32 -0.30
CA GLU A 5 -11.54 14.11 0.50
C GLU A 5 -10.65 14.29 1.73
N THR A 6 -11.03 13.62 2.82
CA THR A 6 -10.11 13.39 3.94
C THR A 6 -9.28 12.15 3.62
N LEU A 7 -7.99 12.35 3.32
CA LEU A 7 -7.06 11.27 3.01
C LEU A 7 -6.50 10.67 4.31
N ILE A 8 -6.78 9.39 4.53
CA ILE A 8 -6.30 8.63 5.69
C ILE A 8 -4.99 7.92 5.29
N THR A 9 -3.93 8.13 6.06
CA THR A 9 -2.58 7.63 5.75
C THR A 9 -1.91 7.04 6.98
N TYR A 10 -0.82 6.30 6.77
CA TYR A 10 0.13 5.99 7.83
C TYR A 10 0.80 7.27 8.37
N PRO A 11 1.33 7.27 9.61
CA PRO A 11 1.92 8.42 10.26
C PRO A 11 3.38 8.60 9.85
N VAL A 12 3.59 8.85 8.57
CA VAL A 12 4.90 9.15 7.99
C VAL A 12 4.82 10.44 7.18
N ASP A 13 5.99 11.02 6.89
CA ASP A 13 6.09 12.20 6.04
C ASP A 13 5.48 11.97 4.66
N ARG A 14 4.88 13.02 4.10
CA ARG A 14 4.24 12.98 2.76
C ARG A 14 5.21 12.53 1.66
N SER A 15 6.50 12.85 1.79
CA SER A 15 7.53 12.41 0.85
C SER A 15 7.77 10.90 0.86
N ARG A 16 7.27 10.17 1.87
CA ARG A 16 7.35 8.70 1.97
C ARG A 16 6.07 8.00 1.52
N LEU A 17 5.02 8.77 1.19
CA LEU A 17 3.72 8.25 0.78
C LEU A 17 3.59 8.31 -0.74
N ASP A 18 3.47 7.16 -1.39
CA ASP A 18 3.42 7.08 -2.86
C ASP A 18 2.23 7.84 -3.45
N VAL A 19 1.09 7.91 -2.76
CA VAL A 19 -0.05 8.74 -3.18
C VAL A 19 0.35 10.21 -3.33
N PHE A 20 1.23 10.72 -2.47
CA PHE A 20 1.73 12.09 -2.58
C PHE A 20 2.78 12.21 -3.67
N THR A 21 3.83 11.36 -3.65
CA THR A 21 4.96 11.53 -4.56
C THR A 21 4.63 11.20 -6.01
N GLU A 22 3.76 10.21 -6.25
CA GLU A 22 3.46 9.72 -7.61
C GLU A 22 2.19 10.31 -8.20
N LEU A 23 1.29 10.90 -7.39
CA LEU A 23 0.01 11.40 -7.88
C LEU A 23 -0.27 12.85 -7.46
N LEU A 24 -0.38 13.12 -6.16
CA LEU A 24 -0.92 14.40 -5.69
C LEU A 24 0.05 15.57 -5.89
N LEU A 25 1.34 15.40 -5.57
CA LEU A 25 2.34 16.47 -5.73
C LEU A 25 2.58 16.81 -7.20
N PRO A 26 2.79 15.85 -8.13
CA PRO A 26 2.90 16.16 -9.57
C PRO A 26 1.66 16.85 -10.13
N ALA A 27 0.46 16.47 -9.65
CA ALA A 27 -0.80 17.07 -10.08
C ALA A 27 -1.13 18.40 -9.38
N LYS A 28 -0.31 18.85 -8.42
CA LYS A 28 -0.56 20.01 -7.57
C LYS A 28 -1.92 19.96 -6.88
N VAL A 29 -2.30 18.77 -6.42
CA VAL A 29 -3.54 18.52 -5.70
C VAL A 29 -3.23 18.36 -4.22
N GLU A 30 -3.96 19.10 -3.39
CA GLU A 30 -3.94 18.96 -1.95
C GLU A 30 -5.30 18.38 -1.51
N PRO A 31 -5.34 17.30 -0.70
CA PRO A 31 -6.60 16.80 -0.17
C PRO A 31 -7.19 17.78 0.84
N ARG A 32 -8.50 17.70 1.09
CA ARG A 32 -9.19 18.56 2.06
C ARG A 32 -8.54 18.49 3.45
N ALA A 33 -8.17 17.28 3.86
CA ALA A 33 -7.44 17.04 5.10
C ALA A 33 -6.64 15.74 5.00
N VAL A 34 -5.61 15.63 5.83
CA VAL A 34 -4.85 14.39 6.04
C VAL A 34 -5.08 13.92 7.46
N ARG A 35 -5.44 12.64 7.64
CA ARG A 35 -5.57 12.00 8.94
C ARG A 35 -4.59 10.85 9.04
N GLN A 36 -3.64 10.96 9.95
CA GLN A 36 -2.66 9.91 10.20
C GLN A 36 -3.20 8.85 11.18
N VAL A 37 -2.92 7.58 10.87
CA VAL A 37 -3.38 6.42 11.64
C VAL A 37 -2.31 5.34 11.58
N GLU A 38 -1.93 4.82 12.75
CA GLU A 38 -0.87 3.81 12.89
C GLU A 38 -1.22 2.46 12.25
N LEU A 39 -2.46 1.98 12.45
CA LEU A 39 -2.84 0.61 12.13
C LEU A 39 -3.73 0.54 10.89
N THR A 40 -3.38 -0.34 9.94
CA THR A 40 -4.18 -0.62 8.73
C THR A 40 -5.63 -0.98 9.06
N ALA A 41 -5.85 -1.77 10.11
CA ALA A 41 -7.20 -2.14 10.55
C ALA A 41 -8.05 -0.91 10.94
N VAL A 42 -7.44 0.07 11.61
CA VAL A 42 -8.12 1.32 11.98
C VAL A 42 -8.35 2.20 10.75
N ILE A 43 -7.43 2.22 9.79
CA ILE A 43 -7.66 2.89 8.49
C ILE A 43 -8.92 2.31 7.83
N LEU A 44 -9.02 0.98 7.74
CA LEU A 44 -10.16 0.30 7.14
C LEU A 44 -11.47 0.61 7.88
N LEU A 45 -11.48 0.55 9.22
CA LEU A 45 -12.66 0.93 10.02
C LEU A 45 -13.11 2.37 9.78
N LEU A 46 -12.18 3.31 9.61
CA LEU A 46 -12.50 4.71 9.32
C LEU A 46 -13.05 4.90 7.90
N VAL A 47 -12.55 4.14 6.93
CA VAL A 47 -13.08 4.14 5.56
C VAL A 47 -14.50 3.56 5.56
N ALA A 48 -14.72 2.40 6.18
CA ALA A 48 -16.04 1.77 6.29
C ALA A 48 -17.07 2.66 7.01
N SER A 49 -16.63 3.49 7.96
CA SER A 49 -17.49 4.47 8.65
C SER A 49 -17.59 5.84 7.95
N ASN A 50 -17.23 5.91 6.65
CA ASN A 50 -17.31 7.11 5.81
C ASN A 50 -16.56 8.32 6.39
N ARG A 51 -15.43 8.10 7.08
CA ARG A 51 -14.59 9.17 7.66
C ARG A 51 -13.49 9.67 6.72
N GLY A 52 -13.39 9.10 5.52
CA GLY A 52 -12.42 9.49 4.51
C GLY A 52 -12.10 8.35 3.55
N VAL A 53 -11.10 8.59 2.70
CA VAL A 53 -10.58 7.62 1.74
C VAL A 53 -9.14 7.25 2.08
N ALA A 54 -8.70 6.06 1.67
CA ALA A 54 -7.32 5.63 1.84
C ALA A 54 -6.76 5.08 0.53
N VAL A 55 -5.45 5.21 0.37
CA VAL A 55 -4.71 4.53 -0.70
C VAL A 55 -3.88 3.44 -0.07
N LEU A 56 -4.19 2.19 -0.41
CA LEU A 56 -3.57 1.00 0.14
C LEU A 56 -3.11 0.07 -1.00
N PRO A 57 -2.02 -0.70 -0.81
CA PRO A 57 -1.58 -1.68 -1.80
C PRO A 57 -2.63 -2.76 -2.08
N ASP A 58 -2.66 -3.28 -3.31
CA ASP A 58 -3.61 -4.32 -3.73
C ASP A 58 -3.62 -5.54 -2.83
N TRP A 59 -2.47 -5.92 -2.28
CA TRP A 59 -2.36 -7.08 -1.41
C TRP A 59 -3.07 -6.87 -0.06
N VAL A 60 -3.15 -5.63 0.44
CA VAL A 60 -3.98 -5.30 1.61
C VAL A 60 -5.45 -5.40 1.25
N LEU A 61 -5.81 -4.90 0.07
CA LEU A 61 -7.19 -4.83 -0.36
C LEU A 61 -7.78 -6.20 -0.73
N ARG A 62 -6.95 -7.21 -1.02
CA ARG A 62 -7.43 -8.57 -1.35
C ARG A 62 -8.31 -9.17 -0.26
N ASP A 63 -7.96 -8.94 1.00
CA ASP A 63 -8.69 -9.52 2.13
C ASP A 63 -10.00 -8.77 2.44
N VAL A 64 -10.18 -7.54 1.94
CA VAL A 64 -11.39 -6.70 2.12
C VAL A 64 -12.27 -6.61 0.87
N LYS A 65 -11.79 -7.00 -0.31
CA LYS A 65 -12.55 -6.92 -1.59
C LYS A 65 -13.85 -7.73 -1.61
N LEU A 66 -14.03 -8.66 -0.68
CA LEU A 66 -15.24 -9.47 -0.56
C LEU A 66 -16.31 -8.83 0.36
N ASP A 67 -15.97 -7.74 1.03
CA ASP A 67 -16.84 -7.05 1.97
C ASP A 67 -17.57 -5.89 1.28
N SER A 68 -18.90 -5.84 1.44
CA SER A 68 -19.78 -4.83 0.85
C SER A 68 -19.51 -3.41 1.37
N ASP A 69 -18.81 -3.29 2.49
CA ASP A 69 -18.52 -2.01 3.14
C ASP A 69 -17.46 -1.18 2.40
N TYR A 70 -16.82 -1.72 1.37
CA TYR A 70 -15.73 -1.05 0.65
C TYR A 70 -15.98 -0.93 -0.85
N VAL A 71 -15.76 0.27 -1.38
CA VAL A 71 -15.61 0.49 -2.82
C VAL A 71 -14.13 0.67 -3.14
N THR A 72 -13.51 -0.35 -3.74
CA THR A 72 -12.11 -0.24 -4.19
C THR A 72 -12.04 0.26 -5.63
N ARG A 73 -11.17 1.24 -5.91
CA ARG A 73 -10.90 1.75 -7.26
C ARG A 73 -9.40 1.81 -7.52
N PRO A 74 -8.94 1.62 -8.77
CA PRO A 74 -7.55 1.86 -9.11
C PRO A 74 -7.21 3.34 -8.88
N LEU A 75 -5.99 3.60 -8.41
CA LEU A 75 -5.55 4.95 -8.07
C LEU A 75 -5.49 5.89 -9.29
N THR A 76 -5.15 5.35 -10.46
CA THR A 76 -5.14 6.01 -11.77
C THR A 76 -5.66 5.03 -12.82
N GLU A 77 -5.98 5.49 -14.03
CA GLU A 77 -6.43 4.62 -15.14
C GLU A 77 -5.46 3.47 -15.43
N LYS A 78 -4.15 3.71 -15.31
CA LYS A 78 -3.09 2.71 -15.52
C LYS A 78 -2.63 2.01 -14.24
N GLY A 79 -3.15 2.42 -13.09
CA GLY A 79 -2.62 2.06 -11.78
C GLY A 79 -1.23 2.66 -11.50
N ILE A 80 -0.75 2.44 -10.28
CA ILE A 80 0.62 2.77 -9.86
C ILE A 80 1.22 1.52 -9.26
N THR A 81 2.35 1.05 -9.81
CA THR A 81 3.05 -0.14 -9.32
C THR A 81 4.36 0.26 -8.66
N ARG A 82 4.55 -0.23 -7.43
CA ARG A 82 5.81 -0.06 -6.69
C ARG A 82 6.47 -1.40 -6.43
N ARG A 83 7.80 -1.42 -6.53
CA ARG A 83 8.60 -2.61 -6.26
C ARG A 83 9.14 -2.54 -4.84
N LEU A 84 8.85 -3.57 -4.05
CA LEU A 84 9.47 -3.77 -2.75
C LEU A 84 10.81 -4.51 -2.94
N TYR A 85 11.83 -4.05 -2.22
CA TYR A 85 13.16 -4.64 -2.24
C TYR A 85 13.50 -5.17 -0.85
N ALA A 86 14.25 -6.26 -0.82
CA ALA A 86 14.94 -6.73 0.37
C ALA A 86 16.44 -6.47 0.19
N ALA A 87 17.10 -6.02 1.25
CA ALA A 87 18.54 -5.75 1.25
C ALA A 87 19.21 -6.46 2.42
N THR A 88 20.40 -6.99 2.18
CA THR A 88 21.24 -7.66 3.18
C THR A 88 22.65 -7.09 3.12
N ARG A 89 23.41 -7.19 4.22
CA ARG A 89 24.85 -6.89 4.20
C ARG A 89 25.57 -8.02 3.47
N ASP A 90 26.63 -7.72 2.74
CA ASP A 90 27.37 -8.72 1.94
C ASP A 90 27.80 -9.95 2.76
N LYS A 91 28.32 -9.72 3.97
CA LYS A 91 28.73 -10.78 4.91
C LYS A 91 27.58 -11.65 5.46
N ASP A 92 26.35 -11.16 5.37
CA ASP A 92 25.17 -11.87 5.86
C ASP A 92 24.48 -12.65 4.75
N THR A 93 24.61 -12.22 3.49
CA THR A 93 23.94 -12.82 2.33
C THR A 93 24.20 -14.32 2.18
N SER A 94 25.42 -14.78 2.48
CA SER A 94 25.82 -16.18 2.37
C SER A 94 25.55 -17.00 3.64
N GLN A 95 25.10 -16.39 4.74
CA GLN A 95 24.80 -17.14 5.96
C GLN A 95 23.63 -18.10 5.70
N PRO A 96 23.67 -19.35 6.17
CA PRO A 96 22.68 -20.37 5.78
C PRO A 96 21.22 -19.96 6.02
N PHE A 97 20.92 -19.33 7.16
CA PHE A 97 19.55 -18.86 7.45
C PHE A 97 19.12 -17.72 6.54
N MET A 98 20.04 -16.81 6.19
CA MET A 98 19.75 -15.67 5.33
C MET A 98 19.55 -16.12 3.88
N ALA A 99 20.45 -16.97 3.36
CA ALA A 99 20.31 -17.56 2.03
C ALA A 99 18.97 -18.31 1.88
N TYR A 100 18.56 -19.05 2.93
CA TYR A 100 17.27 -19.72 2.97
C TYR A 100 16.09 -18.75 2.98
N LEU A 101 16.13 -17.70 3.81
CA LEU A 101 15.11 -16.64 3.82
C LEU A 101 14.99 -15.95 2.46
N LEU A 102 16.12 -15.58 1.83
CA LEU A 102 16.15 -14.95 0.50
C LEU A 102 15.55 -15.88 -0.57
N ARG A 103 15.82 -17.19 -0.48
CA ARG A 103 15.19 -18.19 -1.36
C ARG A 103 13.66 -18.17 -1.20
N LEU A 104 13.17 -18.23 0.04
CA LEU A 104 11.73 -18.18 0.33
C LEU A 104 11.09 -16.87 -0.14
N ALA A 105 11.72 -15.72 0.13
CA ALA A 105 11.23 -14.41 -0.27
C ALA A 105 11.13 -14.27 -1.81
N ARG A 106 11.97 -14.99 -2.58
CA ARG A 106 11.90 -15.03 -4.05
C ARG A 106 10.80 -15.96 -4.57
N THR A 107 10.48 -17.04 -3.87
CA THR A 107 9.59 -18.10 -4.37
C THR A 107 8.16 -18.02 -3.85
N GLU A 108 7.97 -17.69 -2.57
CA GLU A 108 6.66 -17.74 -1.92
C GLU A 108 5.68 -16.68 -2.43
N PRO A 109 6.06 -15.39 -2.60
CA PRO A 109 5.12 -14.35 -3.05
C PRO A 109 4.56 -14.59 -4.47
N LEU A 110 5.24 -15.38 -5.30
CA LEU A 110 4.82 -15.71 -6.66
C LEU A 110 3.71 -16.78 -6.72
N LYS A 111 3.56 -17.59 -5.66
CA LYS A 111 2.56 -18.67 -5.62
C LYS A 111 1.12 -18.15 -5.65
N PRO A 112 0.71 -17.16 -4.81
CA PRO A 112 -0.65 -16.62 -4.86
C PRO A 112 -0.89 -15.73 -6.10
N GLN A 113 0.13 -15.12 -6.70
CA GLN A 113 -0.04 -14.33 -7.93
C GLN A 113 -0.41 -15.20 -9.15
N ARG A 114 0.00 -16.48 -9.17
CA ARG A 114 -0.31 -17.43 -10.26
C ARG A 114 -1.70 -18.05 -10.20
N ARG A 115 -2.41 -17.97 -9.06
CA ARG A 115 -3.78 -18.49 -8.91
C ARG A 115 -4.87 -17.50 -9.38
N SER A 116 -4.48 -16.26 -9.63
CA SER A 116 -5.37 -15.15 -9.98
C SER A 116 -5.30 -14.78 -11.47
N ALA A 117 -4.67 -15.64 -12.29
CA ALA A 117 -4.53 -15.51 -13.74
C ALA A 117 -5.32 -16.62 -14.45
#